data_AF-A0A972N962-F1
#
_entry.id   AF-A0A972N962-F1
#
_cell.length_a   1.000
_cell.length_b   1.000
_cell.length_c   1.000
_cell.angle_alpha   90.00
_cell.angle_beta   90.00
_cell.angle_gamma   90.00
#
_symmetry.space_group_name_H-M   'P 1'
#
loop_
_entity.id
_entity.type
_entity.pdbx_description
1 polymer ?
#
loop_
_entity_poly.entity_id
_entity_poly.type
_entity_poly.pdbx_seq_one_letter_code
_entity_poly.pdbx_strand_id
1 'polypeptide(L)'
;MKRKLLLILYALVVLSLIVSACSKATPTPKPEMPTQAAEATKAPAATKAAETKPTPTAKPAEGFKCDDPLGCVEIGPGDPIRIAYMLVVSGPNETLGIDSKRGIEIAIDDVGGELLGHPIELVGEDSQCSPEGGQAAAQKIAADKSIVGVIGTN
;
A
#
# COMPACT_ATOMS: atom_id res chain seq x y z
N MET A 1 -36.76 -43.83 0.90
CA MET A 1 -35.36 -44.25 0.63
C MET A 1 -34.54 -43.19 -0.12
N LYS A 2 -35.08 -42.52 -1.15
CA LYS A 2 -34.37 -41.48 -1.93
C LYS A 2 -33.90 -40.26 -1.11
N ARG A 3 -34.68 -39.77 -0.14
CA ARG A 3 -34.29 -38.63 0.72
C ARG A 3 -33.14 -38.95 1.69
N LYS A 4 -33.12 -40.15 2.27
CA LYS A 4 -32.01 -40.60 3.13
C LYS A 4 -30.72 -40.80 2.31
N LEU A 5 -30.84 -41.30 1.08
CA LEU A 5 -29.73 -41.43 0.15
C LEU A 5 -29.18 -40.06 -0.30
N LEU A 6 -30.05 -39.09 -0.59
CA LEU A 6 -29.68 -37.71 -0.91
C LEU A 6 -28.94 -37.01 0.24
N LEU A 7 -29.38 -37.22 1.47
CA LEU A 7 -28.71 -36.65 2.66
C LEU A 7 -27.32 -37.28 2.90
N ILE A 8 -27.16 -38.58 2.65
CA ILE A 8 -25.87 -39.27 2.74
C ILE A 8 -24.92 -38.81 1.63
N LEU A 9 -25.42 -38.64 0.40
CA LEU A 9 -24.64 -38.08 -0.72
C LEU A 9 -24.20 -36.63 -0.43
N TYR A 10 -25.09 -35.80 0.11
CA TYR A 10 -24.75 -34.44 0.51
C TYR A 10 -23.69 -34.43 1.62
N ALA A 11 -23.83 -35.27 2.64
CA ALA A 11 -22.85 -35.42 3.72
C ALA A 11 -21.48 -35.88 3.20
N LEU A 12 -21.43 -36.79 2.22
CA LEU A 12 -20.18 -37.23 1.59
C LEU A 12 -19.51 -36.12 0.77
N VAL A 13 -20.28 -35.31 0.03
CA VAL A 13 -19.76 -34.17 -0.72
C VAL A 13 -19.20 -33.11 0.23
N VAL A 14 -19.92 -32.77 1.31
CA VAL A 14 -19.43 -31.83 2.33
C VAL A 14 -18.20 -32.36 3.05
N LEU A 15 -18.15 -33.64 3.39
CA LEU A 15 -16.97 -34.26 4.02
C LEU A 15 -15.76 -34.26 3.08
N SER A 16 -15.95 -34.47 1.77
CA SER A 16 -14.86 -34.41 0.79
C SER A 16 -14.25 -33.01 0.65
N LEU A 17 -15.05 -31.95 0.81
CA LEU A 17 -14.56 -30.57 0.79
C LEU A 17 -13.69 -30.23 2.01
N ILE A 18 -13.90 -30.90 3.16
CA ILE A 18 -13.14 -30.66 4.39
C ILE A 18 -11.75 -31.35 4.35
N VAL A 19 -11.60 -32.47 3.64
CA VAL A 19 -10.32 -33.22 3.57
C VAL A 19 -9.28 -32.54 2.64
N SER A 20 -9.71 -31.67 1.72
CA SER A 20 -8.81 -30.96 0.80
C SER A 20 -7.97 -29.84 1.47
N ALA A 21 -8.24 -29.49 2.74
CA ALA A 21 -7.58 -28.38 3.43
C ALA A 21 -6.26 -28.74 4.13
N CYS A 22 -5.75 -29.97 3.98
CA CYS A 22 -4.46 -30.39 4.58
C CYS A 22 -3.57 -31.14 3.57
N SER A 23 -3.27 -30.51 2.43
CA SER A 23 -2.08 -30.89 1.65
C SER A 23 -0.93 -29.97 2.06
N LYS A 24 -0.03 -30.49 2.92
CA LYS A 24 1.23 -29.84 3.27
C LYS A 24 2.07 -29.68 2.00
N ALA A 25 2.34 -28.44 1.62
CA ALA A 25 3.28 -28.12 0.56
C ALA A 25 4.67 -28.70 0.89
N THR A 26 5.19 -29.53 0.00
CA THR A 26 6.58 -30.02 0.05
C THR A 26 7.46 -28.94 -0.58
N PRO A 27 8.52 -28.45 0.08
CA PRO A 27 9.37 -27.41 -0.48
C PRO A 27 10.18 -27.98 -1.65
N THR A 28 9.97 -27.43 -2.84
CA THR A 28 10.83 -27.65 -4.00
C THR A 28 12.15 -26.89 -3.80
N PRO A 29 13.32 -27.51 -4.02
CA PRO A 29 14.59 -26.81 -3.92
C PRO A 29 14.72 -25.72 -5.00
N LYS A 30 15.07 -24.51 -4.55
CA LYS A 30 15.33 -23.32 -5.36
C LYS A 30 16.61 -23.50 -6.18
N PRO A 31 16.63 -23.22 -7.49
CA PRO A 31 17.86 -23.15 -8.27
C PRO A 31 18.76 -22.01 -7.74
N GLU A 32 20.03 -22.32 -7.49
CA GLU A 32 21.10 -21.35 -7.21
C GLU A 32 21.24 -20.37 -8.37
N MET A 33 21.07 -19.07 -8.10
CA MET A 33 21.58 -18.01 -8.97
C MET A 33 23.05 -17.79 -8.66
N PRO A 34 23.91 -17.56 -9.68
CA PRO A 34 25.30 -17.18 -9.46
C PRO A 34 25.39 -15.81 -8.79
N THR A 35 26.10 -15.79 -7.66
CA THR A 35 26.67 -14.59 -7.03
C THR A 35 27.51 -13.83 -8.06
N GLN A 36 27.05 -12.68 -8.51
CA GLN A 36 27.90 -11.69 -9.16
C GLN A 36 28.01 -10.50 -8.21
N ALA A 37 29.21 -10.34 -7.67
CA ALA A 37 29.60 -9.24 -6.81
C ALA A 37 29.49 -7.94 -7.61
N ALA A 38 28.58 -7.06 -7.20
CA ALA A 38 28.51 -5.70 -7.69
C ALA A 38 29.68 -4.90 -7.09
N GLU A 39 30.57 -4.43 -7.97
CA GLU A 39 31.61 -3.46 -7.63
C GLU A 39 30.97 -2.13 -7.22
N ALA A 40 31.42 -1.63 -6.07
CA ALA A 40 31.12 -0.32 -5.56
C ALA A 40 31.59 0.76 -6.54
N THR A 41 30.64 1.52 -7.10
CA THR A 41 30.93 2.79 -7.77
C THR A 41 30.38 3.94 -6.94
N LYS A 42 31.28 4.88 -6.65
CA LYS A 42 31.13 6.05 -5.80
C LYS A 42 29.91 6.91 -6.16
N ALA A 43 29.30 7.44 -5.10
CA ALA A 43 28.37 8.56 -5.13
C ALA A 43 28.95 9.82 -5.81
N PRO A 44 28.11 10.56 -6.52
CA PRO A 44 28.09 12.02 -6.48
C PRO A 44 26.92 12.43 -5.58
N ALA A 45 27.22 13.12 -4.48
CA ALA A 45 27.17 14.58 -4.42
C ALA A 45 25.74 15.10 -4.26
N ALA A 46 25.50 15.59 -3.06
CA ALA A 46 24.35 16.36 -2.61
C ALA A 46 23.76 17.25 -3.70
N THR A 47 22.52 16.95 -4.08
CA THR A 47 21.67 17.89 -4.83
C THR A 47 20.82 18.64 -3.81
N LYS A 48 21.28 19.86 -3.54
CA LYS A 48 20.52 21.09 -3.34
C LYS A 48 19.18 20.94 -2.60
N ALA A 49 19.20 21.32 -1.33
CA ALA A 49 18.01 21.73 -0.60
C ALA A 49 17.19 22.69 -1.46
N ALA A 50 15.98 22.28 -1.80
CA ALA A 50 14.99 23.15 -2.39
C ALA A 50 14.78 24.32 -1.42
N GLU A 51 14.99 25.54 -1.92
CA GLU A 51 14.67 26.76 -1.21
C GLU A 51 13.18 26.72 -0.88
N THR A 52 12.88 26.59 0.40
CA THR A 52 11.54 26.72 0.95
C THR A 52 11.13 28.18 0.75
N LYS A 53 10.49 28.46 -0.39
CA LYS A 53 9.73 29.70 -0.54
C LYS A 53 8.66 29.66 0.57
N PRO A 54 8.52 30.70 1.40
CA PRO A 54 7.52 30.69 2.45
C PRO A 54 6.14 30.59 1.79
N THR A 55 5.54 29.41 1.88
CA THR A 55 4.14 29.17 1.56
C THR A 55 3.32 30.14 2.41
N PRO A 56 2.37 30.89 1.83
CA PRO A 56 1.50 31.75 2.61
C PRO A 56 0.80 30.87 3.64
N THR A 57 1.13 31.10 4.92
CA THR A 57 0.54 30.40 6.04
C THR A 57 -0.96 30.62 5.93
N ALA A 58 -1.69 29.60 5.47
CA ALA A 58 -3.14 29.63 5.44
C ALA A 58 -3.56 29.92 6.89
N LYS A 59 -4.19 31.08 7.11
CA LYS A 59 -4.71 31.44 8.43
C LYS A 59 -5.53 30.25 8.91
N PRO A 60 -5.28 29.70 10.11
CA PRO A 60 -6.13 28.64 10.66
C PRO A 60 -7.58 29.05 10.48
N ALA A 61 -8.39 28.19 9.89
CA ALA A 61 -9.82 28.43 9.75
C ALA A 61 -10.42 28.49 11.16
N GLU A 62 -10.38 29.66 11.78
CA GLU A 62 -10.94 29.90 13.11
C GLU A 62 -12.42 29.51 13.07
N GLY A 63 -12.78 28.43 13.77
CA GLY A 63 -14.16 27.95 13.85
C GLY A 63 -14.54 26.76 12.98
N PHE A 64 -13.59 26.06 12.33
CA PHE A 64 -13.90 24.75 11.74
C PHE A 64 -14.28 23.76 12.86
N LYS A 65 -15.52 23.28 12.82
CA LYS A 65 -16.00 22.17 13.67
C LYS A 65 -16.05 20.92 12.81
N CYS A 66 -15.42 19.86 13.32
CA CYS A 66 -15.56 18.55 12.72
C CYS A 66 -16.92 17.96 13.09
N ASP A 67 -17.89 18.05 12.18
CA ASP A 67 -19.22 17.46 12.37
C ASP A 67 -19.39 16.12 11.62
N ASP A 68 -18.31 15.58 11.04
CA ASP A 68 -18.35 14.32 10.29
C ASP A 68 -18.42 13.10 11.23
N PRO A 69 -19.40 12.18 11.06
CA PRO A 69 -19.51 10.97 11.87
C PRO A 69 -18.27 10.04 11.84
N LEU A 70 -17.45 10.12 10.79
CA LEU A 70 -16.21 9.36 10.64
C LEU A 70 -15.01 10.04 11.33
N GLY A 71 -15.20 11.27 11.83
CA GLY A 71 -14.15 12.10 12.40
C GLY A 71 -13.39 12.91 11.35
N CYS A 72 -12.51 13.79 11.80
CA CYS A 72 -11.66 14.60 10.93
C CYS A 72 -10.20 14.31 11.22
N VAL A 73 -9.39 14.54 10.21
CA VAL A 73 -7.94 14.56 10.33
C VAL A 73 -7.51 15.97 10.66
N GLU A 74 -6.77 16.14 11.76
CA GLU A 74 -6.09 17.38 12.08
C GLU A 74 -4.65 17.32 11.56
N ILE A 75 -4.29 18.26 10.69
CA ILE A 75 -2.92 18.43 10.18
C ILE A 75 -2.38 19.73 10.77
N GLY A 76 -1.28 19.63 11.51
CA GLY A 76 -0.66 20.79 12.16
C GLY A 76 -0.04 21.75 11.13
N PRO A 77 0.17 23.02 11.48
CA PRO A 77 0.79 23.98 10.58
C PRO A 77 2.17 23.51 10.09
N GLY A 78 2.32 23.36 8.78
CA GLY A 78 3.56 22.88 8.16
C GLY A 78 3.75 21.36 8.18
N ASP A 79 2.88 20.60 8.85
CA ASP A 79 2.92 19.14 8.82
C ASP A 79 2.47 18.62 7.44
N PRO A 80 3.04 17.50 6.95
CA PRO A 80 2.66 16.95 5.67
C PRO A 80 1.29 16.26 5.71
N ILE A 81 0.63 16.27 4.56
CA ILE A 81 -0.48 15.35 4.28
C ILE A 81 0.13 14.04 3.79
N ARG A 82 0.10 13.02 4.65
CA ARG A 82 0.68 11.70 4.34
C ARG A 82 -0.37 10.81 3.69
N ILE A 83 -0.10 10.39 2.44
CA ILE A 83 -0.96 9.50 1.66
C ILE A 83 -0.17 8.23 1.38
N ALA A 84 -0.77 7.07 1.59
CA ALA A 84 -0.13 5.81 1.25
C ALA A 84 -0.53 5.34 -0.15
N TYR A 85 0.35 4.59 -0.80
CA TYR A 85 -0.05 3.66 -1.84
C TYR A 85 0.10 2.22 -1.36
N MET A 86 -0.79 1.35 -1.84
CA MET A 86 -0.69 -0.10 -1.69
C MET A 86 -0.83 -0.74 -3.06
N LEU A 87 0.31 -1.03 -3.69
CA LEU A 87 0.41 -1.43 -5.10
C LEU A 87 1.26 -2.69 -5.24
N VAL A 88 1.33 -3.25 -6.44
CA VAL A 88 2.26 -4.33 -6.78
C VAL A 88 3.51 -3.72 -7.40
N VAL A 89 4.54 -3.48 -6.60
CA VAL A 89 5.76 -2.77 -7.04
C VAL A 89 7.00 -3.67 -7.10
N SER A 90 6.80 -4.97 -6.90
CA SER A 90 7.82 -5.99 -7.15
C SER A 90 7.20 -7.25 -7.76
N GLY A 91 8.05 -8.07 -8.38
CA GLY A 91 7.66 -9.36 -8.92
C GLY A 91 7.04 -9.28 -10.33
N PRO A 92 6.33 -10.32 -10.79
CA PRO A 92 5.97 -10.46 -12.20
C PRO A 92 5.04 -9.36 -12.75
N ASN A 93 4.30 -8.69 -11.87
CA ASN A 93 3.31 -7.67 -12.22
C ASN A 93 3.76 -6.25 -11.83
N GLU A 94 5.04 -6.06 -11.50
CA GLU A 94 5.55 -4.79 -10.97
C GLU A 94 5.31 -3.60 -11.91
N THR A 95 5.29 -3.82 -13.22
CA THR A 95 5.09 -2.75 -14.20
C THR A 95 3.77 -2.01 -13.97
N LEU A 96 2.70 -2.73 -13.59
CA LEU A 96 1.38 -2.14 -13.33
C LEU A 96 1.40 -1.22 -12.10
N GLY A 97 2.05 -1.64 -11.01
CA GLY A 97 2.16 -0.82 -9.80
C GLY A 97 3.16 0.32 -9.96
N ILE A 98 4.25 0.13 -10.71
CA ILE A 98 5.18 1.21 -11.05
C ILE A 98 4.50 2.27 -11.92
N ASP A 99 3.68 1.88 -12.90
CA ASP A 99 2.92 2.83 -13.72
C ASP A 99 1.88 3.58 -12.88
N SER A 100 1.18 2.88 -11.99
CA SER A 100 0.23 3.51 -11.05
C SER A 100 0.93 4.47 -10.09
N LYS A 101 2.08 4.08 -9.53
CA LYS A 101 2.90 4.93 -8.66
C LYS A 101 3.35 6.20 -9.38
N ARG A 102 3.86 6.09 -10.61
CA ARG A 102 4.24 7.25 -11.42
C ARG A 102 3.06 8.17 -11.69
N GLY A 103 1.87 7.62 -11.92
CA GLY A 103 0.64 8.41 -12.06
C GLY A 103 0.33 9.23 -10.81
N ILE A 104 0.53 8.65 -9.62
CA ILE A 104 0.39 9.38 -8.34
C ILE A 104 1.44 10.49 -8.24
N GLU A 105 2.70 10.19 -8.54
CA GLU A 105 3.79 11.17 -8.51
C GLU A 105 3.53 12.34 -9.47
N ILE A 106 3.07 12.07 -10.69
CA ILE A 106 2.67 13.11 -11.66
C ILE A 106 1.52 13.97 -11.11
N ALA A 107 0.49 13.35 -10.50
CA ALA A 107 -0.63 14.10 -9.93
C ALA A 107 -0.20 14.99 -8.76
N ILE A 108 0.77 14.55 -7.95
CA ILE A 108 1.38 15.35 -6.89
C ILE A 108 2.17 16.53 -7.48
N ASP A 109 2.96 16.28 -8.54
CA ASP A 109 3.72 17.32 -9.23
C ASP A 109 2.80 18.36 -9.89
N ASP A 110 1.67 17.94 -10.47
CA ASP A 110 0.69 18.81 -11.13
C ASP A 110 0.04 19.81 -10.16
N VAL A 111 -0.10 19.45 -8.88
CA VAL A 111 -0.58 20.37 -7.82
C VAL A 111 0.56 21.14 -7.14
N GLY A 112 1.80 20.95 -7.59
CA GLY A 112 2.97 21.65 -7.06
C GLY A 112 3.56 21.04 -5.79
N GLY A 113 3.27 19.77 -5.49
CA GLY A 113 3.82 19.05 -4.34
C GLY A 113 3.14 19.36 -3.00
N GLU A 114 2.15 20.25 -2.98
CA GLU A 114 1.44 20.65 -1.76
C GLU A 114 -0.08 20.61 -1.98
N LEU A 115 -0.83 20.30 -0.92
CA LEU A 115 -2.28 20.39 -0.88
C LEU A 115 -2.68 21.28 0.29
N LEU A 116 -3.45 22.34 0.02
CA LEU A 116 -3.89 23.32 1.02
C LEU A 116 -2.74 23.95 1.83
N GLY A 117 -1.54 24.08 1.23
CA GLY A 117 -0.36 24.64 1.87
C GLY A 117 0.42 23.66 2.76
N HIS A 118 0.08 22.36 2.69
CA HIS A 118 0.80 21.28 3.34
C HIS A 118 1.54 20.43 2.30
N PRO A 119 2.81 20.05 2.52
CA PRO A 119 3.52 19.11 1.66
C PRO A 119 2.78 17.79 1.54
N ILE A 120 2.76 17.19 0.36
CA ILE A 120 2.24 15.83 0.18
C ILE A 120 3.39 14.85 0.37
N GLU A 121 3.26 13.92 1.32
CA GLU A 121 4.20 12.82 1.51
C GLU A 121 3.58 11.51 1.02
N LEU A 122 4.21 10.86 0.05
CA LEU A 122 3.78 9.57 -0.46
C LEU A 122 4.49 8.42 0.27
N VAL A 123 3.73 7.62 1.01
CA VAL A 123 4.21 6.44 1.74
C VAL A 123 3.93 5.18 0.93
N GLY A 124 4.90 4.29 0.77
CA GLY A 124 4.77 3.14 -0.11
C GLY A 124 4.73 1.79 0.58
N GLU A 125 3.75 0.95 0.24
CA GLU A 125 3.75 -0.48 0.56
C GLU A 125 3.56 -1.36 -0.68
N ASP A 126 4.22 -2.52 -0.67
CA ASP A 126 4.11 -3.54 -1.72
C ASP A 126 3.19 -4.67 -1.28
N SER A 127 2.10 -4.86 -2.03
CA SER A 127 1.13 -5.94 -1.83
C SER A 127 1.56 -7.27 -2.48
N GLN A 128 2.59 -7.26 -3.32
CA GLN A 128 3.19 -8.44 -3.97
C GLN A 128 2.21 -9.29 -4.78
N CYS A 129 1.03 -8.74 -5.15
CA CYS A 129 -0.04 -9.48 -5.81
C CYS A 129 -0.44 -10.78 -5.05
N SER A 130 -0.38 -10.74 -3.71
CA SER A 130 -0.64 -11.91 -2.86
C SER A 130 -1.56 -11.56 -1.68
N PRO A 131 -2.35 -12.52 -1.16
CA PRO A 131 -3.15 -12.31 0.04
C PRO A 131 -2.30 -11.90 1.25
N GLU A 132 -1.16 -12.56 1.46
CA GLU A 132 -0.27 -12.32 2.60
C GLU A 132 0.42 -10.95 2.50
N GLY A 133 0.91 -10.59 1.31
CA GLY A 133 1.52 -9.28 1.04
C GLY A 133 0.51 -8.14 1.20
N GLY A 134 -0.69 -8.30 0.63
CA GLY A 134 -1.78 -7.33 0.78
C GLY A 134 -2.21 -7.14 2.24
N GLN A 135 -2.33 -8.22 3.01
CA GLN A 135 -2.64 -8.14 4.44
C GLN A 135 -1.53 -7.43 5.22
N ALA A 136 -0.27 -7.76 4.97
CA ALA A 136 0.87 -7.14 5.65
C ALA A 136 0.97 -5.64 5.34
N ALA A 137 0.85 -5.26 4.07
CA ALA A 137 0.84 -3.87 3.62
C ALA A 137 -0.31 -3.08 4.28
N ALA A 138 -1.53 -3.60 4.22
CA ALA A 138 -2.70 -2.95 4.80
C ALA A 138 -2.58 -2.79 6.33
N GLN A 139 -2.04 -3.79 7.03
CA GLN A 139 -1.81 -3.70 8.48
C GLN A 139 -0.79 -2.63 8.83
N LYS A 140 0.30 -2.52 8.06
CA LYS A 140 1.32 -1.50 8.28
C LYS A 140 0.76 -0.09 8.04
N ILE A 141 0.00 0.10 6.97
CA ILE A 141 -0.70 1.37 6.68
C ILE A 141 -1.70 1.71 7.79
N ALA A 142 -2.56 0.77 8.19
CA ALA A 142 -3.59 1.02 9.20
C ALA A 142 -3.04 1.27 10.62
N ALA A 143 -1.83 0.78 10.91
CA ALA A 143 -1.13 1.04 12.15
C ALA A 143 -0.62 2.48 12.25
N ASP A 144 -0.32 3.12 11.12
CA ASP A 144 0.12 4.52 11.07
C ASP A 144 -1.10 5.46 10.99
N LYS A 145 -1.41 6.11 12.12
CA LYS A 145 -2.56 7.02 12.24
C LYS A 145 -2.38 8.36 11.53
N SER A 146 -1.20 8.66 11.01
CA SER A 146 -0.96 9.89 10.25
C SER A 146 -1.27 9.76 8.76
N ILE A 147 -1.50 8.54 8.26
CA ILE A 147 -1.91 8.32 6.87
C ILE A 147 -3.39 8.67 6.73
N VAL A 148 -3.68 9.65 5.88
CA VAL A 148 -5.04 10.18 5.70
C VAL A 148 -5.86 9.44 4.65
N GLY A 149 -5.19 8.66 3.81
CA GLY A 149 -5.79 7.93 2.71
C GLY A 149 -4.83 6.95 2.06
N VAL A 150 -5.41 6.01 1.30
CA VAL A 150 -4.66 4.96 0.59
C VAL A 150 -5.09 4.95 -0.87
N ILE A 151 -4.12 4.97 -1.78
CA ILE A 151 -4.31 4.78 -3.22
C ILE A 151 -3.93 3.33 -3.58
N GLY A 152 -4.91 2.56 -4.03
CA GLY A 152 -4.73 1.15 -4.39
C GLY A 152 -6.04 0.35 -4.33
N THR A 153 -6.02 -0.96 -4.62
CA THR A 153 -4.90 -1.70 -5.22
C THR A 153 -4.98 -1.63 -6.75
N ASN A 154 -3.87 -1.97 -7.42
CA ASN A 154 -3.86 -2.25 -8.87
C ASN A 154 -3.98 -3.76 -9.14
#